data_AF-A0AAD3CZ72-F1
#
_entry.id   AF-A0AAD3CZ72-F1
#
_cell.length_a   1.000
_cell.length_b   1.000
_cell.length_c   1.000
_cell.angle_alpha   90.00
_cell.angle_beta   90.00
_cell.angle_gamma   90.00
#
_symmetry.space_group_name_H-M   'P 1'
#
loop_
_entity.id
_entity.type
_entity.pdbx_description
1 polymer ?
#
loop_
_entity_poly.entity_id
_entity_poly.type
_entity_poly.pdbx_seq_one_letter_code
_entity_poly.pdbx_strand_id
1 'polypeptide(L)'
;MSPQTGIIETVKIYDLGGNSSHGQWERIQLETQDTFLASLEKAADESNEGDSFKLQFISILSVATQLLCQIENDRTFNSLRKKSSSSKITHQTMHKASHDQIEMFMKACSYSYTSLSRILQLIGGFDGNNIDEMSMQQLLDVISYCKFYRSTIENLYPKLQLFDDANDQIVQKPHLNDLPEIFDSSTINEDRDIDGSILFDGLFWVCLCSLEIRRLCQDEVLIRTREDTDTWLKKVYSTKRDIRQTMQNTLITSLCEDVFSLALLHLETLREQIGEDIPELHVMLICLVLSRMRHQQIEFRFRNEKKSIEAYCAAANDYYRMSQKVEDLQSEIISSPSVKFSRQLQSTISEACDALAAGYMSEAAYTVSLTTRNVLEPIEANITPKLFRREWEKNLTHNDLARQITTTLEDFLSDMNTFFCNKYLLQKFLASLSRAISTYYMITFLSLAETKKIKSSVFQDTAVAIKRMKDDISILKNFLLQFKSTLPTLKRIVERDFLPLISITEFAGNIQNGLNGSVCKDFAMLLCARLQSVALTKVVIGDVIRIIRANDEKKGMKLIHEIHDRLLQISTEARKCKQNKDEIFCLELNSANALKKMYKKSRRKRYDV
;
A
#
# COMPACT_ATOMS: atom_id res chain seq x y z
N MET A 1 22.93 18.03 -70.73
CA MET A 1 22.93 17.06 -69.61
C MET A 1 21.52 17.08 -69.04
N SER A 2 20.75 16.09 -69.48
CA SER A 2 19.30 16.00 -69.40
C SER A 2 18.85 15.15 -68.20
N PRO A 3 17.62 15.36 -67.69
CA PRO A 3 17.09 14.62 -66.57
C PRO A 3 16.66 13.22 -67.02
N GLN A 4 17.05 12.18 -66.27
CA GLN A 4 16.48 10.85 -66.43
C GLN A 4 15.37 10.66 -65.39
N THR A 5 14.16 10.63 -65.92
CA THR A 5 12.91 10.13 -65.36
C THR A 5 13.07 8.71 -64.82
N GLY A 6 12.93 8.54 -63.50
CA GLY A 6 12.65 7.25 -62.87
C GLY A 6 11.14 7.07 -62.77
N ILE A 7 10.61 6.20 -63.62
CA ILE A 7 9.20 5.82 -63.72
C ILE A 7 8.78 5.17 -62.40
N ILE A 8 7.80 5.76 -61.70
CA ILE A 8 6.98 5.03 -60.73
C ILE A 8 6.12 4.10 -61.57
N GLU A 9 6.46 2.81 -61.59
CA GLU A 9 5.55 1.79 -62.12
C GLU A 9 4.28 1.81 -61.26
N THR A 10 3.25 2.42 -61.81
CA THR A 10 1.87 2.19 -61.40
C THR A 10 1.58 0.73 -61.73
N VAL A 11 1.77 -0.16 -60.76
CA VAL A 11 1.39 -1.56 -60.90
C VAL A 11 -0.13 -1.57 -61.04
N LYS A 12 -0.60 -1.98 -62.22
CA LYS A 12 -1.98 -2.35 -62.45
C LYS A 12 -2.34 -3.43 -61.44
N ILE A 13 -3.18 -3.07 -60.47
CA ILE A 13 -4.01 -4.03 -59.76
C ILE A 13 -4.78 -4.80 -60.84
N TYR A 14 -4.79 -6.12 -60.74
CA TYR A 14 -5.49 -6.97 -61.69
C TYR A 14 -6.93 -6.47 -61.82
N ASP A 15 -7.35 -6.21 -63.06
CA ASP A 15 -8.74 -6.01 -63.43
C ASP A 15 -9.46 -7.34 -63.19
N LEU A 16 -9.89 -7.54 -61.94
CA LEU A 16 -10.68 -8.65 -61.47
C LEU A 16 -12.10 -8.38 -61.95
N GLY A 17 -12.61 -9.25 -62.82
CA GLY A 17 -13.89 -9.04 -63.50
C GLY A 17 -15.00 -8.45 -62.62
N GLY A 18 -15.46 -7.26 -63.01
CA GLY A 18 -16.84 -6.80 -62.85
C GLY A 18 -17.28 -6.20 -61.52
N ASN A 19 -16.61 -6.45 -60.40
CA ASN A 19 -16.99 -5.86 -59.10
C ASN A 19 -15.76 -5.20 -58.46
N SER A 20 -15.82 -3.89 -58.21
CA SER A 20 -14.79 -3.17 -57.43
C SER A 20 -14.62 -3.83 -56.06
N SER A 21 -13.40 -3.83 -55.53
CA SER A 21 -13.12 -4.38 -54.19
C SER A 21 -13.94 -3.69 -53.09
N HIS A 22 -14.39 -2.46 -53.33
CA HIS A 22 -15.39 -1.76 -52.53
C HIS A 22 -16.77 -2.44 -52.54
N GLY A 23 -17.32 -2.77 -53.71
CA GLY A 23 -18.58 -3.51 -53.82
C GLY A 23 -18.50 -4.91 -53.19
N GLN A 24 -17.31 -5.51 -53.14
CA GLN A 24 -17.09 -6.76 -52.40
C GLN A 24 -17.12 -6.57 -50.88
N TRP A 25 -16.55 -5.48 -50.36
CA TRP A 25 -16.60 -5.14 -48.94
C TRP A 25 -18.02 -4.84 -48.47
N GLU A 26 -18.77 -4.01 -49.19
CA GLU A 26 -20.17 -3.70 -48.85
C GLU A 26 -21.02 -4.98 -48.82
N ARG A 27 -20.84 -5.86 -49.81
CA ARG A 27 -21.50 -7.17 -49.83
C ARG A 27 -21.14 -8.00 -48.60
N ILE A 28 -19.85 -8.10 -48.26
CA ILE A 28 -19.39 -8.85 -47.08
C ILE A 28 -19.93 -8.24 -45.79
N GLN A 29 -19.99 -6.92 -45.68
CA GLN A 29 -20.52 -6.22 -44.51
C GLN A 29 -22.01 -6.47 -44.34
N LEU A 30 -22.79 -6.39 -45.42
CA LEU A 30 -24.22 -6.73 -45.41
C LEU A 30 -24.44 -8.21 -45.07
N GLU A 31 -23.72 -9.13 -45.72
CA GLU A 31 -23.78 -10.56 -45.43
C GLU A 31 -23.44 -10.86 -43.95
N THR A 32 -22.44 -10.16 -43.41
CA THR A 32 -22.02 -10.27 -42.01
C THR A 32 -23.13 -9.78 -41.07
N GLN A 33 -23.70 -8.61 -41.36
CA GLN A 33 -24.77 -8.03 -40.56
C GLN A 33 -26.02 -8.89 -40.59
N ASP A 34 -26.41 -9.40 -41.76
CA ASP A 34 -27.55 -10.30 -41.92
C ASP A 34 -27.32 -11.63 -41.20
N THR A 35 -26.12 -12.19 -41.29
CA THR A 35 -25.73 -13.41 -40.56
C THR A 35 -25.79 -13.18 -39.05
N PHE A 36 -25.32 -12.03 -38.58
CA PHE A 36 -25.35 -11.65 -37.17
C PHE A 36 -26.80 -11.48 -36.67
N LEU A 37 -27.64 -10.76 -37.42
CA LEU A 37 -29.05 -10.54 -37.10
C LEU A 37 -29.85 -11.86 -37.12
N ALA A 38 -29.68 -12.70 -38.13
CA ALA A 38 -30.35 -14.01 -38.20
C ALA A 38 -29.94 -14.92 -37.03
N SER A 39 -28.68 -14.85 -36.61
CA SER A 39 -28.20 -15.61 -35.45
C SER A 39 -28.72 -15.04 -34.13
N LEU A 40 -28.90 -13.71 -34.04
CA LEU A 40 -29.55 -13.06 -32.91
C LEU A 40 -31.04 -13.40 -32.80
N GLU A 41 -31.77 -13.37 -33.92
CA GLU A 41 -33.19 -13.74 -33.96
C GLU A 41 -33.38 -15.18 -33.49
N LYS A 42 -32.55 -16.10 -34.00
CA LYS A 42 -32.55 -17.49 -33.55
C LYS A 42 -32.24 -17.64 -32.06
N ALA A 43 -31.27 -16.88 -31.53
CA ALA A 43 -30.94 -16.92 -30.10
C ALA A 43 -32.05 -16.32 -29.22
N ALA A 44 -32.75 -15.30 -29.72
CA ALA A 44 -33.90 -14.70 -29.05
C ALA A 44 -35.08 -15.68 -28.98
N ASP A 45 -35.38 -16.38 -30.07
CA ASP A 45 -36.46 -17.40 -30.16
C ASP A 45 -36.23 -18.60 -29.21
N GLU A 46 -34.97 -18.94 -28.92
CA GLU A 46 -34.60 -20.04 -28.02
C GLU A 46 -34.65 -19.65 -26.52
N SER A 47 -34.88 -18.38 -26.19
CA SER A 47 -34.82 -17.86 -24.83
C SER A 47 -36.20 -17.59 -24.21
N ASN A 48 -36.50 -18.21 -23.06
CA ASN A 48 -37.78 -18.00 -22.37
C ASN A 48 -37.88 -16.60 -21.74
N GLU A 49 -39.04 -15.95 -21.91
CA GLU A 49 -39.37 -14.59 -21.45
C GLU A 49 -39.08 -14.39 -19.95
N GLY A 50 -38.12 -13.51 -19.64
CA GLY A 50 -37.84 -13.14 -18.26
C GLY A 50 -36.92 -11.95 -18.06
N ASP A 51 -36.01 -11.65 -18.99
CA ASP A 51 -35.07 -10.52 -18.82
C ASP A 51 -34.46 -10.07 -20.17
N SER A 52 -35.13 -9.16 -20.88
CA SER A 52 -34.81 -8.83 -22.29
C SER A 52 -33.37 -8.36 -22.51
N PHE A 53 -32.82 -7.56 -21.57
CA PHE A 53 -31.45 -7.06 -21.66
C PHE A 53 -30.41 -8.17 -21.46
N LYS A 54 -30.62 -9.05 -20.48
CA LYS A 54 -29.72 -10.19 -20.22
C LYS A 54 -29.72 -11.17 -21.39
N LEU A 55 -30.89 -11.42 -21.99
CA LEU A 55 -31.04 -12.30 -23.16
C LEU A 55 -30.39 -11.71 -24.40
N GLN A 56 -30.56 -10.41 -24.63
CA GLN A 56 -29.89 -9.69 -25.71
C GLN A 56 -28.36 -9.75 -25.55
N PHE A 57 -27.86 -9.57 -24.33
CA PHE A 57 -26.43 -9.65 -24.01
C PHE A 57 -25.84 -11.05 -24.29
N ILE A 58 -26.47 -12.11 -23.76
CA ILE A 58 -26.02 -13.49 -23.96
C ILE A 58 -26.05 -13.86 -25.44
N SER A 59 -27.10 -13.45 -26.15
CA SER A 59 -27.24 -13.69 -27.60
C SER A 59 -26.13 -13.00 -28.38
N ILE A 60 -25.84 -11.73 -28.09
CA ILE A 60 -24.76 -10.97 -28.74
C ILE A 60 -23.40 -11.65 -28.53
N LEU A 61 -23.05 -12.02 -27.29
CA LEU A 61 -21.78 -12.70 -27.03
C LEU A 61 -21.69 -14.10 -27.64
N SER A 62 -22.78 -14.86 -27.61
CA SER A 62 -22.85 -16.20 -28.23
C SER A 62 -22.62 -16.12 -29.73
N VAL A 63 -23.35 -15.23 -30.43
CA VAL A 63 -23.21 -15.01 -31.86
C VAL A 63 -21.80 -14.52 -32.20
N ALA A 64 -21.29 -13.54 -31.45
CA ALA A 64 -19.93 -13.04 -31.62
C ALA A 64 -18.87 -14.15 -31.48
N THR A 65 -19.02 -15.02 -30.48
CA THR A 65 -18.12 -16.15 -30.25
C THR A 65 -18.21 -17.17 -31.39
N GLN A 66 -19.43 -17.50 -31.84
CA GLN A 66 -19.64 -18.43 -32.97
C GLN A 66 -18.98 -17.92 -34.25
N LEU A 67 -19.11 -16.63 -34.55
CA LEU A 67 -18.51 -16.01 -35.73
C LEU A 67 -16.97 -16.04 -35.66
N LEU A 68 -16.37 -15.83 -34.49
CA LEU A 68 -14.93 -16.00 -34.30
C LEU A 68 -14.48 -17.44 -34.48
N CYS A 69 -15.23 -18.40 -33.93
CA CYS A 69 -14.94 -19.82 -34.14
C CYS A 69 -15.08 -20.23 -35.60
N GLN A 70 -15.98 -19.62 -36.37
CA GLN A 70 -16.08 -19.84 -37.82
C GLN A 70 -14.84 -19.34 -38.56
N ILE A 71 -14.32 -18.17 -38.18
CA ILE A 71 -13.06 -17.63 -38.73
C ILE A 71 -11.89 -18.59 -38.41
N GLU A 72 -11.81 -19.11 -37.18
CA GLU A 72 -10.76 -20.05 -36.78
C GLU A 72 -10.84 -21.42 -37.50
N ASN A 73 -12.06 -21.94 -37.69
CA ASN A 73 -12.30 -23.28 -38.23
C ASN A 73 -12.39 -23.36 -39.76
N ASP A 74 -12.35 -22.23 -40.47
CA ASP A 74 -12.40 -22.25 -41.93
C ASP A 74 -11.22 -23.10 -42.49
N ARG A 75 -11.56 -24.12 -43.29
CA ARG A 75 -10.59 -25.08 -43.84
C ARG A 75 -9.64 -24.41 -44.82
N THR A 76 -10.11 -23.39 -45.52
CA THR A 76 -9.33 -22.58 -46.46
C THR A 76 -8.29 -21.78 -45.67
N PHE A 77 -8.72 -21.19 -44.56
CA PHE A 77 -7.88 -20.49 -43.58
C PHE A 77 -6.76 -21.38 -43.02
N ASN A 78 -7.11 -22.59 -42.55
CA ASN A 78 -6.14 -23.54 -42.00
C ASN A 78 -5.13 -24.07 -43.04
N SER A 79 -5.54 -24.15 -44.31
CA SER A 79 -4.65 -24.51 -45.42
C SER A 79 -3.66 -23.39 -45.79
N LEU A 80 -4.09 -22.13 -45.71
CA LEU A 80 -3.27 -20.95 -45.93
C LEU A 80 -2.30 -20.72 -44.77
N ARG A 81 -2.74 -20.91 -43.51
CA ARG A 81 -1.89 -20.88 -42.30
C ARG A 81 -0.72 -21.87 -42.41
N LYS A 82 -0.99 -23.12 -42.81
CA LYS A 82 0.05 -24.15 -43.02
C LYS A 82 1.03 -23.79 -44.13
N LYS A 83 0.58 -23.15 -45.21
CA LYS A 83 1.44 -22.68 -46.32
C LYS A 83 2.25 -21.42 -45.97
N SER A 84 1.75 -20.56 -45.09
CA SER A 84 2.37 -19.28 -44.71
C SER A 84 3.27 -19.35 -43.47
N SER A 85 3.34 -20.49 -42.78
CA SER A 85 4.29 -20.73 -41.67
C SER A 85 5.78 -20.46 -42.01
N SER A 86 6.14 -20.32 -43.30
CA SER A 86 7.48 -19.97 -43.77
C SER A 86 7.63 -18.53 -44.31
N SER A 87 6.55 -17.77 -44.49
CA SER A 87 6.61 -16.39 -44.99
C SER A 87 5.78 -15.44 -44.12
N LYS A 88 6.49 -14.55 -43.43
CA LYS A 88 5.93 -13.55 -42.50
C LYS A 88 5.08 -12.54 -43.29
N ILE A 89 3.75 -12.63 -43.25
CA ILE A 89 2.85 -11.62 -43.85
C ILE A 89 3.14 -10.23 -43.23
N THR A 90 3.86 -9.34 -43.91
CA THR A 90 4.10 -7.91 -43.59
C THR A 90 3.05 -7.01 -44.26
N HIS A 91 2.95 -5.76 -43.81
CA HIS A 91 2.32 -4.65 -44.56
C HIS A 91 2.77 -4.61 -46.04
N GLN A 92 4.03 -4.99 -46.31
CA GLN A 92 4.59 -5.06 -47.67
C GLN A 92 4.19 -6.32 -48.47
N THR A 93 3.77 -7.41 -47.82
CA THR A 93 3.31 -8.64 -48.51
C THR A 93 1.80 -8.72 -48.67
N MET A 94 1.02 -7.89 -47.98
CA MET A 94 -0.44 -7.84 -48.19
C MET A 94 -0.81 -7.36 -49.60
N HIS A 95 0.00 -6.50 -50.22
CA HIS A 95 -0.13 -6.16 -51.65
C HIS A 95 0.09 -7.34 -52.61
N LYS A 96 0.56 -8.50 -52.11
CA LYS A 96 0.75 -9.75 -52.87
C LYS A 96 -0.18 -10.88 -52.41
N ALA A 97 -1.15 -10.57 -51.55
CA ALA A 97 -2.11 -11.53 -51.05
C ALA A 97 -3.03 -12.02 -52.18
N SER A 98 -3.42 -13.30 -52.15
CA SER A 98 -4.43 -13.81 -53.09
C SER A 98 -5.81 -13.21 -52.79
N HIS A 99 -6.70 -13.22 -53.77
CA HIS A 99 -8.08 -12.75 -53.61
C HIS A 99 -8.77 -13.36 -52.38
N ASP A 100 -8.65 -14.69 -52.23
CA ASP A 100 -9.18 -15.44 -51.09
C ASP A 100 -8.62 -14.96 -49.73
N GLN A 101 -7.36 -14.50 -49.68
CA GLN A 101 -6.75 -14.00 -48.44
C GLN A 101 -7.30 -12.62 -48.06
N ILE A 102 -7.55 -11.76 -49.06
CA ILE A 102 -8.12 -10.43 -48.87
C ILE A 102 -9.59 -10.55 -48.43
N GLU A 103 -10.38 -11.38 -49.11
CA GLU A 103 -11.79 -11.62 -48.76
C GLU A 103 -11.95 -12.16 -47.34
N MET A 104 -11.04 -13.05 -46.92
CA MET A 104 -11.04 -13.63 -45.58
C MET A 104 -10.66 -12.59 -44.51
N PHE A 105 -9.71 -11.71 -44.82
CA PHE A 105 -9.35 -10.59 -43.93
C PHE A 105 -10.50 -9.58 -43.80
N MET A 106 -11.20 -9.32 -44.92
CA MET A 106 -12.41 -8.49 -44.94
C MET A 106 -13.51 -9.09 -44.05
N LYS A 107 -13.80 -10.39 -44.19
CA LYS A 107 -14.76 -11.08 -43.32
C LYS A 107 -14.36 -10.98 -41.85
N ALA A 108 -13.10 -11.26 -41.52
CA ALA A 108 -12.62 -11.14 -40.15
C ALA A 108 -12.78 -9.73 -39.59
N CYS A 109 -12.41 -8.68 -40.34
CA CYS A 109 -12.60 -7.28 -39.93
C CYS A 109 -14.08 -6.95 -39.71
N SER A 110 -14.94 -7.30 -40.67
CA SER A 110 -16.38 -7.02 -40.64
C SER A 110 -17.09 -7.70 -39.46
N TYR A 111 -16.83 -9.01 -39.25
CA TYR A 111 -17.41 -9.77 -38.13
C TYR A 111 -16.97 -9.22 -36.78
N SER A 112 -15.68 -8.88 -36.67
CA SER A 112 -15.11 -8.38 -35.44
C SER A 112 -15.60 -6.96 -35.12
N TYR A 113 -15.68 -6.08 -36.12
CA TYR A 113 -16.27 -4.75 -35.99
C TYR A 113 -17.74 -4.81 -35.56
N THR A 114 -18.54 -5.64 -36.24
CA THR A 114 -19.97 -5.78 -35.92
C THR A 114 -20.17 -6.27 -34.49
N SER A 115 -19.42 -7.29 -34.08
CA SER A 115 -19.51 -7.87 -32.74
C SER A 115 -19.10 -6.87 -31.65
N LEU A 116 -17.93 -6.23 -31.81
CA LEU A 116 -17.44 -5.27 -30.82
C LEU A 116 -18.25 -3.97 -30.79
N SER A 117 -18.77 -3.50 -31.92
CA SER A 117 -19.65 -2.33 -31.98
C SER A 117 -20.93 -2.57 -31.19
N ARG A 118 -21.51 -3.78 -31.25
CA ARG A 118 -22.67 -4.16 -30.43
C ARG A 118 -22.34 -4.26 -28.95
N ILE A 119 -21.19 -4.84 -28.58
CA ILE A 119 -20.73 -4.86 -27.19
C ILE A 119 -20.46 -3.43 -26.68
N LEU A 120 -19.86 -2.58 -27.52
CA LEU A 120 -19.60 -1.18 -27.21
C LEU A 120 -20.89 -0.40 -26.98
N GLN A 121 -21.92 -0.65 -27.80
CA GLN A 121 -23.26 -0.08 -27.59
C GLN A 121 -23.89 -0.56 -26.27
N LEU A 122 -23.75 -1.85 -25.94
CA LEU A 122 -24.26 -2.41 -24.69
C LEU A 122 -23.64 -1.74 -23.46
N ILE A 123 -22.32 -1.47 -23.47
CA ILE A 123 -21.64 -0.79 -22.36
C ILE A 123 -21.86 0.74 -22.36
N GLY A 124 -22.55 1.29 -23.36
CA GLY A 124 -22.85 2.73 -23.45
C GLY A 124 -21.72 3.58 -24.07
N GLY A 125 -20.92 2.99 -24.96
CA GLY A 125 -19.81 3.64 -25.67
C GLY A 125 -18.47 3.53 -24.94
N PHE A 126 -17.45 4.24 -25.44
CA PHE A 126 -16.12 4.27 -24.81
C PHE A 126 -16.10 4.98 -23.46
N ASP A 127 -17.15 5.74 -23.14
CA ASP A 127 -17.35 6.34 -21.82
C ASP A 127 -17.92 5.36 -20.79
N GLY A 128 -18.43 4.20 -21.23
CA GLY A 128 -18.97 3.17 -20.34
C GLY A 128 -20.29 3.57 -19.66
N ASN A 129 -21.14 4.39 -20.29
CA ASN A 129 -22.31 5.00 -19.65
C ASN A 129 -23.36 4.01 -19.11
N ASN A 130 -23.34 2.75 -19.55
CA ASN A 130 -24.29 1.71 -19.12
C ASN A 130 -23.58 0.56 -18.37
N ILE A 131 -22.29 0.70 -18.04
CA ILE A 131 -21.49 -0.40 -17.47
C ILE A 131 -21.90 -0.75 -16.04
N ASP A 132 -22.44 0.21 -15.31
CA ASP A 132 -22.99 0.08 -13.96
C ASP A 132 -24.30 -0.73 -13.95
N GLU A 133 -25.08 -0.71 -15.03
CA GLU A 133 -26.30 -1.50 -15.18
C GLU A 133 -26.04 -2.99 -15.42
N MET A 134 -24.84 -3.34 -15.88
CA MET A 134 -24.46 -4.73 -16.15
C MET A 134 -24.28 -5.52 -14.84
N SER A 135 -24.64 -6.80 -14.81
CA SER A 135 -24.32 -7.70 -13.70
C SER A 135 -22.85 -8.11 -13.69
N MET A 136 -22.34 -8.56 -12.54
CA MET A 136 -20.96 -9.06 -12.40
C MET A 136 -20.64 -10.17 -13.40
N GLN A 137 -21.56 -11.12 -13.61
CA GLN A 137 -21.38 -12.20 -14.58
C GLN A 137 -21.24 -11.65 -16.01
N GLN A 138 -22.07 -10.69 -16.40
CA GLN A 138 -22.00 -10.09 -17.73
C GLN A 138 -20.67 -9.37 -17.95
N LEU A 139 -20.17 -8.64 -16.95
CA LEU A 139 -18.84 -8.00 -17.03
C LEU A 139 -17.74 -9.04 -17.25
N LEU A 140 -17.77 -10.14 -16.50
CA LEU A 140 -16.80 -11.23 -16.63
C LEU A 140 -16.90 -11.93 -18.00
N ASP A 141 -18.11 -12.15 -18.52
CA ASP A 141 -18.33 -12.73 -19.84
C ASP A 141 -17.75 -11.82 -20.95
N VAL A 142 -17.90 -10.49 -20.86
CA VAL A 142 -17.26 -9.55 -21.80
C VAL A 142 -15.73 -9.63 -21.71
N ILE A 143 -15.17 -9.66 -20.49
CA ILE A 143 -13.71 -9.72 -20.30
C ILE A 143 -13.16 -11.02 -20.90
N SER A 144 -13.82 -12.15 -20.65
CA SER A 144 -13.46 -13.45 -21.21
C SER A 144 -13.56 -13.45 -22.73
N TYR A 145 -14.66 -12.92 -23.28
CA TYR A 145 -14.83 -12.78 -24.73
C TYR A 145 -13.73 -11.92 -25.35
N CYS A 146 -13.43 -10.74 -24.80
CA CYS A 146 -12.37 -9.87 -25.34
C CYS A 146 -10.99 -10.53 -25.28
N LYS A 147 -10.70 -11.32 -24.24
CA LYS A 147 -9.45 -12.10 -24.14
C LYS A 147 -9.40 -13.21 -25.19
N PHE A 148 -10.49 -13.98 -25.35
CA PHE A 148 -10.62 -15.02 -26.36
C PHE A 148 -10.47 -14.43 -27.76
N TYR A 149 -11.23 -13.38 -28.07
CA TYR A 149 -11.17 -12.61 -29.32
C TYR A 149 -9.72 -12.24 -29.66
N ARG A 150 -9.04 -11.56 -28.74
CA ARG A 150 -7.66 -11.11 -28.94
C ARG A 150 -6.71 -12.27 -29.16
N SER A 151 -6.79 -13.32 -28.34
CA SER A 151 -5.93 -14.51 -28.50
C SER A 151 -6.14 -15.16 -29.86
N THR A 152 -7.38 -15.31 -30.30
CA THR A 152 -7.72 -15.81 -31.62
C THR A 152 -7.09 -14.92 -32.69
N ILE A 153 -7.39 -13.63 -32.72
CA ILE A 153 -6.88 -12.71 -33.75
C ILE A 153 -5.34 -12.60 -33.76
N GLU A 154 -4.68 -12.53 -32.61
CA GLU A 154 -3.21 -12.52 -32.54
C GLU A 154 -2.59 -13.84 -33.01
N ASN A 155 -3.23 -14.98 -32.72
CA ASN A 155 -2.82 -16.29 -33.25
C ASN A 155 -3.00 -16.37 -34.78
N LEU A 156 -4.04 -15.72 -35.32
CA LEU A 156 -4.27 -15.62 -36.75
C LEU A 156 -3.31 -14.65 -37.43
N TYR A 157 -2.96 -13.55 -36.75
CA TYR A 157 -2.16 -12.45 -37.28
C TYR A 157 -1.10 -11.99 -36.26
N PRO A 158 0.02 -12.71 -36.11
CA PRO A 158 1.02 -12.43 -35.06
C PRO A 158 1.68 -11.05 -35.09
N LYS A 159 1.57 -10.30 -36.20
CA LYS A 159 2.07 -8.91 -36.29
C LYS A 159 1.10 -7.86 -35.76
N LEU A 160 -0.13 -8.26 -35.45
CA LEU A 160 -1.07 -7.47 -34.65
C LEU A 160 -0.81 -7.64 -33.14
N GLN A 161 0.29 -8.27 -32.72
CA GLN A 161 0.73 -8.22 -31.34
C GLN A 161 0.93 -6.75 -30.93
N LEU A 162 -0.10 -6.23 -30.27
CA LEU A 162 -0.20 -4.84 -29.80
C LEU A 162 0.71 -4.58 -28.59
N PHE A 163 1.22 -5.66 -27.99
CA PHE A 163 2.05 -5.65 -26.80
C PHE A 163 3.33 -6.45 -27.04
N ASP A 164 4.42 -5.93 -26.52
CA ASP A 164 5.60 -6.73 -26.19
C ASP A 164 5.32 -7.38 -24.83
N ASP A 165 5.13 -8.70 -24.80
CA ASP A 165 4.86 -9.49 -23.58
C ASP A 165 5.91 -9.23 -22.47
N ALA A 166 7.07 -8.68 -22.81
CA ALA A 166 8.14 -8.32 -21.87
C ALA A 166 7.97 -6.94 -21.20
N ASN A 167 7.22 -6.00 -21.79
CA ASN A 167 7.23 -4.59 -21.35
C ASN A 167 5.84 -3.95 -21.17
N ASP A 168 4.75 -4.63 -21.51
CA ASP A 168 3.37 -4.18 -21.24
C ASP A 168 3.04 -2.76 -21.77
N GLN A 169 3.75 -2.33 -22.83
CA GLN A 169 3.57 -1.02 -23.47
C GLN A 169 2.86 -1.16 -24.81
N ILE A 170 1.78 -0.41 -24.99
CA ILE A 170 1.11 -0.21 -26.27
C ILE A 170 2.04 0.63 -27.15
N VAL A 171 2.48 0.08 -28.28
CA VAL A 171 3.53 0.65 -29.15
C VAL A 171 3.15 2.02 -29.74
N GLN A 172 1.86 2.35 -29.85
CA GLN A 172 1.31 3.67 -30.17
C GLN A 172 -0.19 3.68 -29.81
N LYS A 173 -0.71 4.75 -29.19
CA LYS A 173 -2.17 4.97 -29.08
C LYS A 173 -2.64 5.73 -30.33
N PRO A 174 -3.35 5.10 -31.29
CA PRO A 174 -4.16 5.87 -32.23
C PRO A 174 -5.31 6.54 -31.48
N HIS A 175 -5.90 7.56 -32.09
CA HIS A 175 -7.15 8.12 -31.63
C HIS A 175 -8.26 7.07 -31.83
N LEU A 176 -8.65 6.35 -30.76
CA LEU A 176 -9.80 5.43 -30.76
C LEU A 176 -11.10 6.09 -31.27
N ASN A 177 -11.17 7.42 -31.17
CA ASN A 177 -12.30 8.24 -31.61
C ASN A 177 -12.37 8.41 -33.13
N ASP A 178 -11.28 8.15 -33.86
CA ASP A 178 -11.25 8.24 -35.31
C ASP A 178 -11.61 6.87 -35.87
N LEU A 179 -12.84 6.76 -36.37
CA LEU A 179 -13.32 5.55 -37.02
C LEU A 179 -12.45 5.32 -38.28
N PRO A 180 -11.80 4.14 -38.43
CA PRO A 180 -11.01 3.84 -39.62
C PRO A 180 -11.80 4.03 -40.91
N GLU A 181 -11.14 4.48 -41.98
CA GLU A 181 -11.76 4.76 -43.29
C GLU A 181 -12.60 3.59 -43.81
N ILE A 182 -12.22 2.35 -43.49
CA ILE A 182 -12.95 1.14 -43.90
C ILE A 182 -14.34 1.00 -43.27
N PHE A 183 -14.57 1.63 -42.12
CA PHE A 183 -15.85 1.60 -41.41
C PHE A 183 -16.64 2.90 -41.57
N ASP A 184 -16.01 3.96 -42.08
CA ASP A 184 -16.67 5.23 -42.37
C ASP A 184 -17.23 5.23 -43.81
N SER A 185 -18.54 5.00 -43.90
CA SER A 185 -19.31 5.04 -45.15
C SER A 185 -19.20 6.37 -45.93
N SER A 186 -18.77 7.45 -45.29
CA SER A 186 -18.66 8.78 -45.91
C SER A 186 -17.32 9.03 -46.60
N THR A 187 -16.28 8.26 -46.28
CA THR A 187 -14.91 8.42 -46.81
C THR A 187 -14.57 7.50 -47.98
N ILE A 188 -15.38 6.48 -48.26
CA ILE A 188 -15.10 5.53 -49.32
C ILE A 188 -15.76 5.98 -50.62
N ASN A 189 -14.95 6.48 -51.57
CA ASN A 189 -15.41 6.71 -52.95
C ASN A 189 -15.65 5.35 -53.63
N GLU A 190 -16.77 5.20 -54.36
CA GLU A 190 -17.22 3.97 -55.01
C GLU A 190 -16.17 3.30 -55.94
N ASP A 191 -15.17 4.07 -56.39
CA ASP A 191 -14.10 3.67 -57.32
C ASP A 191 -12.73 3.35 -56.65
N ARG A 192 -12.60 3.42 -55.32
CA ARG A 192 -11.31 3.15 -54.66
C ARG A 192 -11.14 1.67 -54.34
N ASP A 193 -9.98 1.13 -54.75
CA ASP A 193 -9.57 -0.21 -54.32
C ASP A 193 -9.21 -0.24 -52.84
N ILE A 194 -9.78 -1.20 -52.09
CA ILE A 194 -9.44 -1.43 -50.68
C ILE A 194 -8.07 -2.11 -50.62
N ASP A 195 -7.05 -1.34 -50.26
CA ASP A 195 -5.71 -1.88 -50.04
C ASP A 195 -5.62 -2.65 -48.71
N GLY A 196 -4.71 -3.62 -48.65
CA GLY A 196 -4.48 -4.43 -47.45
C GLY A 196 -4.03 -3.61 -46.23
N SER A 197 -3.46 -2.42 -46.43
CA SER A 197 -3.12 -1.48 -45.36
C SER A 197 -4.36 -0.98 -44.60
N ILE A 198 -5.38 -0.52 -45.32
CA ILE A 198 -6.67 -0.04 -44.78
C ILE A 198 -7.36 -1.14 -43.96
N LEU A 199 -7.34 -2.36 -44.49
CA LEU A 199 -7.86 -3.55 -43.80
C LEU A 199 -7.10 -3.80 -42.50
N PHE A 200 -5.77 -3.83 -42.56
CA PHE A 200 -4.92 -4.04 -41.39
C PHE A 200 -5.18 -2.99 -40.30
N ASP A 201 -5.32 -1.72 -40.68
CA ASP A 201 -5.66 -0.63 -39.77
C ASP A 201 -7.05 -0.82 -39.14
N GLY A 202 -8.03 -1.30 -39.91
CA GLY A 202 -9.34 -1.68 -39.40
C GLY A 202 -9.27 -2.78 -38.34
N LEU A 203 -8.56 -3.89 -38.61
CA LEU A 203 -8.41 -4.98 -37.64
C LEU A 203 -7.64 -4.55 -36.40
N PHE A 204 -6.61 -3.72 -36.60
CA PHE A 204 -5.83 -3.12 -35.52
C PHE A 204 -6.70 -2.25 -34.60
N TRP A 205 -7.55 -1.39 -35.17
CA TRP A 205 -8.51 -0.57 -34.43
C TRP A 205 -9.50 -1.42 -33.64
N VAL A 206 -10.05 -2.47 -34.25
CA VAL A 206 -10.98 -3.41 -33.58
C VAL A 206 -10.29 -4.11 -32.41
N CYS A 207 -9.02 -4.54 -32.56
CA CYS A 207 -8.25 -5.09 -31.44
C CYS A 207 -8.05 -4.06 -30.31
N LEU A 208 -7.78 -2.79 -30.63
CA LEU A 208 -7.70 -1.73 -29.63
C LEU A 208 -9.04 -1.50 -28.92
N CYS A 209 -10.16 -1.54 -29.65
CA CYS A 209 -11.49 -1.43 -29.06
C CYS A 209 -11.77 -2.57 -28.08
N SER A 210 -11.38 -3.80 -28.43
CA SER A 210 -11.54 -4.96 -27.54
C SER A 210 -10.77 -4.79 -26.22
N LEU A 211 -9.58 -4.18 -26.27
CA LEU A 211 -8.76 -3.89 -25.09
C LEU A 211 -9.40 -2.83 -24.22
N GLU A 212 -9.93 -1.77 -24.83
CA GLU A 212 -10.57 -0.69 -24.08
C GLU A 212 -11.88 -1.16 -23.44
N ILE A 213 -12.71 -1.91 -24.16
CA ILE A 213 -13.91 -2.57 -23.62
C ILE A 213 -13.54 -3.46 -22.43
N ARG A 214 -12.51 -4.30 -22.60
CA ARG A 214 -12.00 -5.16 -21.53
C ARG A 214 -11.56 -4.33 -20.32
N ARG A 215 -10.81 -3.25 -20.53
CA ARG A 215 -10.31 -2.37 -19.47
C ARG A 215 -11.46 -1.74 -18.69
N LEU A 216 -12.46 -1.17 -19.38
CA LEU A 216 -13.63 -0.58 -18.75
C LEU A 216 -14.38 -1.60 -17.89
N CYS A 217 -14.60 -2.81 -18.40
CA CYS A 217 -15.27 -3.87 -17.64
C CYS A 217 -14.44 -4.33 -16.44
N GLN A 218 -13.11 -4.44 -16.59
CA GLN A 218 -12.20 -4.77 -15.50
C GLN A 218 -12.20 -3.71 -14.41
N ASP A 219 -12.17 -2.42 -14.78
CA ASP A 219 -12.22 -1.30 -13.84
C ASP A 219 -13.53 -1.32 -13.03
N GLU A 220 -14.67 -1.57 -13.69
CA GLU A 220 -15.97 -1.69 -13.02
C GLU A 220 -16.02 -2.88 -12.05
N VAL A 221 -15.50 -4.05 -12.46
CA VAL A 221 -15.36 -5.23 -11.57
C VAL A 221 -14.52 -4.90 -10.33
N LEU A 222 -13.42 -4.15 -10.49
CA LEU A 222 -12.56 -3.74 -9.39
C LEU A 222 -13.26 -2.72 -8.48
N ILE A 223 -14.04 -1.79 -9.04
CA ILE A 223 -14.82 -0.81 -8.26
C ILE A 223 -15.83 -1.53 -7.36
N ARG A 224 -16.65 -2.43 -7.93
CA ARG A 224 -17.67 -3.16 -7.15
C ARG A 224 -17.04 -4.04 -6.07
N THR A 225 -15.99 -4.78 -6.43
CA THR A 225 -15.26 -5.62 -5.46
C THR A 225 -14.67 -4.78 -4.32
N ARG A 226 -14.17 -3.58 -4.63
CA ARG A 226 -13.66 -2.65 -3.61
C ARG A 226 -14.77 -2.21 -2.65
N GLU A 227 -15.93 -1.84 -3.17
CA GLU A 227 -17.07 -1.37 -2.37
C GLU A 227 -17.61 -2.47 -1.46
N ASP A 228 -17.75 -3.69 -2.00
CA ASP A 228 -18.13 -4.87 -1.23
C ASP A 228 -17.10 -5.14 -0.12
N THR A 229 -15.82 -5.11 -0.48
CA THR A 229 -14.71 -5.32 0.46
C THR A 229 -14.72 -4.30 1.59
N ASP A 230 -14.87 -3.02 1.26
CA ASP A 230 -14.95 -1.95 2.24
C ASP A 230 -16.16 -2.08 3.16
N THR A 231 -17.29 -2.52 2.62
CA THR A 231 -18.54 -2.67 3.38
C THR A 231 -18.41 -3.74 4.45
N TRP A 232 -17.95 -4.94 4.08
CA TRP A 232 -17.80 -6.02 5.07
C TRP A 232 -16.64 -5.74 6.03
N LEU A 233 -15.52 -5.18 5.56
CA LEU A 233 -14.40 -4.80 6.43
C LEU A 233 -14.82 -3.77 7.49
N LYS A 234 -15.53 -2.70 7.10
CA LYS A 234 -16.06 -1.71 8.05
C LYS A 234 -16.97 -2.37 9.09
N LYS A 235 -17.86 -3.26 8.65
CA LYS A 235 -18.75 -4.01 9.55
C LYS A 235 -17.94 -4.83 10.56
N VAL A 236 -17.00 -5.66 10.09
CA VAL A 236 -16.14 -6.48 10.95
C VAL A 236 -15.39 -5.61 11.96
N TYR A 237 -14.68 -4.58 11.52
CA TYR A 237 -13.88 -3.75 12.43
C TYR A 237 -14.74 -2.94 13.42
N SER A 238 -15.99 -2.60 13.07
CA SER A 238 -16.92 -1.90 13.97
C SER A 238 -17.56 -2.79 15.03
N THR A 239 -17.56 -4.12 14.84
CA THR A 239 -18.16 -5.07 15.79
C THR A 239 -17.45 -5.02 17.15
N LYS A 240 -18.23 -4.82 18.21
CA LYS A 240 -17.74 -4.92 19.59
C LYS A 240 -17.38 -6.36 19.90
N ARG A 241 -16.18 -6.58 20.44
CA ARG A 241 -15.65 -7.91 20.76
C ARG A 241 -15.29 -8.02 22.22
N ASP A 242 -15.59 -9.19 22.78
CA ASP A 242 -15.15 -9.56 24.12
C ASP A 242 -13.71 -10.07 24.07
N ILE A 243 -12.95 -9.72 25.10
CA ILE A 243 -11.61 -10.24 25.32
C ILE A 243 -11.75 -11.66 25.87
N ARG A 244 -11.07 -12.61 25.23
CA ARG A 244 -11.02 -14.00 25.64
C ARG A 244 -9.60 -14.36 26.04
N GLN A 245 -9.50 -15.30 26.97
CA GLN A 245 -8.21 -15.85 27.41
C GLN A 245 -8.05 -17.26 26.85
N THR A 246 -6.90 -17.55 26.23
CA THR A 246 -6.58 -18.90 25.74
C THR A 246 -6.14 -19.82 26.87
N MET A 247 -5.98 -21.12 26.58
CA MET A 247 -5.44 -22.09 27.57
C MET A 247 -4.02 -21.74 28.04
N GLN A 248 -3.25 -21.00 27.23
CA GLN A 248 -1.93 -20.48 27.58
C GLN A 248 -2.00 -19.13 28.30
N ASN A 249 -3.18 -18.72 28.76
CA ASN A 249 -3.46 -17.45 29.43
C ASN A 249 -3.23 -16.19 28.58
N THR A 250 -3.05 -16.33 27.27
CA THR A 250 -2.88 -15.21 26.35
C THR A 250 -4.22 -14.55 26.06
N LEU A 251 -4.24 -13.23 25.89
CA LEU A 251 -5.47 -12.48 25.61
C LEU A 251 -5.68 -12.34 24.10
N ILE A 252 -6.88 -12.60 23.60
CA ILE A 252 -7.22 -12.45 22.17
C ILE A 252 -8.66 -11.96 22.02
N THR A 253 -9.02 -11.54 20.81
CA THR A 253 -10.42 -11.35 20.41
C THR A 253 -10.73 -12.25 19.20
N SER A 254 -11.94 -12.15 18.65
CA SER A 254 -12.30 -12.83 17.40
C SER A 254 -11.84 -12.07 16.13
N LEU A 255 -11.22 -10.90 16.25
CA LEU A 255 -10.95 -10.02 15.09
C LEU A 255 -10.15 -10.72 13.98
N CYS A 256 -9.08 -11.44 14.35
CA CYS A 256 -8.23 -12.15 13.40
C CYS A 256 -9.03 -13.22 12.62
N GLU A 257 -9.86 -13.98 13.33
CA GLU A 257 -10.72 -15.02 12.76
C GLU A 257 -11.77 -14.41 11.83
N ASP A 258 -12.50 -13.41 12.30
CA ASP A 258 -13.58 -12.78 11.53
C ASP A 258 -13.06 -12.16 10.22
N VAL A 259 -11.92 -11.48 10.27
CA VAL A 259 -11.32 -10.82 9.10
C VAL A 259 -10.87 -11.85 8.07
N PHE A 260 -10.13 -12.88 8.49
CA PHE A 260 -9.58 -13.85 7.54
C PHE A 260 -10.63 -14.84 7.03
N SER A 261 -11.61 -15.23 7.85
CA SER A 261 -12.71 -16.08 7.38
C SER A 261 -13.55 -15.39 6.30
N LEU A 262 -13.83 -14.09 6.45
CA LEU A 262 -14.55 -13.35 5.41
C LEU A 262 -13.68 -13.02 4.19
N ALA A 263 -12.39 -12.75 4.39
CA ALA A 263 -11.46 -12.55 3.28
C ALA A 263 -11.36 -13.82 2.41
N LEU A 264 -11.20 -14.99 3.03
CA LEU A 264 -11.15 -16.27 2.33
C LEU A 264 -12.45 -16.54 1.57
N LEU A 265 -13.60 -16.43 2.25
CA LEU A 265 -14.91 -16.61 1.60
C LEU A 265 -15.10 -15.67 0.40
N HIS A 266 -14.67 -14.41 0.54
CA HIS A 266 -14.78 -13.42 -0.53
C HIS A 266 -13.86 -13.75 -1.71
N LEU A 267 -12.61 -14.14 -1.44
CA LEU A 267 -11.67 -14.56 -2.48
C LEU A 267 -12.11 -15.85 -3.17
N GLU A 268 -12.68 -16.81 -2.44
CA GLU A 268 -13.27 -18.02 -3.03
C GLU A 268 -14.46 -17.67 -3.93
N THR A 269 -15.34 -16.78 -3.49
CA THR A 269 -16.50 -16.33 -4.28
C THR A 269 -16.04 -15.65 -5.57
N LEU A 270 -15.06 -14.73 -5.48
CA LEU A 270 -14.48 -14.09 -6.66
C LEU A 270 -13.84 -15.12 -7.59
N ARG A 271 -13.17 -16.13 -7.02
CA ARG A 271 -12.52 -17.17 -7.80
C ARG A 271 -13.52 -18.01 -8.59
N GLU A 272 -14.62 -18.41 -7.95
CA GLU A 272 -15.72 -19.15 -8.59
C GLU A 272 -16.40 -18.33 -9.69
N GLN A 273 -16.56 -17.02 -9.49
CA GLN A 273 -17.18 -16.14 -10.48
C GLN A 273 -16.30 -15.93 -11.73
N ILE A 274 -14.98 -15.71 -11.54
CA ILE A 274 -14.06 -15.42 -12.66
C ILE A 274 -13.73 -16.67 -13.48
N GLY A 275 -13.71 -17.85 -12.86
CA GLY A 275 -13.26 -19.08 -13.51
C GLY A 275 -11.74 -19.13 -13.74
N GLU A 276 -11.25 -20.10 -14.51
CA GLU A 276 -9.80 -20.32 -14.67
C GLU A 276 -9.15 -19.44 -15.76
N ASP A 277 -9.95 -18.75 -16.56
CA ASP A 277 -9.54 -18.20 -17.86
C ASP A 277 -8.77 -16.86 -17.78
N ILE A 278 -8.86 -16.13 -16.67
CA ILE A 278 -8.31 -14.76 -16.55
C ILE A 278 -7.45 -14.61 -15.27
N PRO A 279 -6.28 -15.30 -15.17
CA PRO A 279 -5.43 -15.25 -13.99
C PRO A 279 -4.94 -13.84 -13.63
N GLU A 280 -4.82 -12.92 -14.60
CA GLU A 280 -4.41 -11.54 -14.35
C GLU A 280 -5.46 -10.78 -13.51
N LEU A 281 -6.75 -10.99 -13.81
CA LEU A 281 -7.84 -10.37 -13.08
C LEU A 281 -7.94 -10.91 -11.65
N HIS A 282 -7.71 -12.22 -11.45
CA HIS A 282 -7.60 -12.81 -10.11
C HIS A 282 -6.55 -12.11 -9.28
N VAL A 283 -5.33 -11.91 -9.82
CA VAL A 283 -4.25 -11.23 -9.10
C VAL A 283 -4.64 -9.79 -8.75
N MET A 284 -5.21 -9.04 -9.69
CA MET A 284 -5.66 -7.67 -9.44
C MET A 284 -6.67 -7.60 -8.29
N LEU A 285 -7.65 -8.51 -8.27
CA LEU A 285 -8.68 -8.57 -7.23
C LEU A 285 -8.12 -9.04 -5.88
N ILE A 286 -7.23 -10.03 -5.86
CA ILE A 286 -6.52 -10.46 -4.64
C ILE A 286 -5.75 -9.27 -4.06
N CYS A 287 -4.92 -8.60 -4.88
CA CYS A 287 -4.14 -7.44 -4.46
C CYS A 287 -5.03 -6.29 -3.97
N LEU A 288 -6.19 -6.08 -4.61
CA LEU A 288 -7.18 -5.10 -4.18
C LEU A 288 -7.69 -5.46 -2.77
N VAL A 289 -8.17 -6.69 -2.54
CA VAL A 289 -8.68 -7.14 -1.24
C VAL A 289 -7.62 -6.97 -0.15
N LEU A 290 -6.39 -7.44 -0.39
CA LEU A 290 -5.27 -7.32 0.55
C LEU A 290 -4.94 -5.84 0.85
N SER A 291 -4.95 -4.98 -0.17
CA SER A 291 -4.75 -3.54 -0.03
C SER A 291 -5.85 -2.88 0.81
N ARG A 292 -7.12 -3.27 0.60
CA ARG A 292 -8.26 -2.77 1.39
C ARG A 292 -8.19 -3.22 2.84
N MET A 293 -7.79 -4.47 3.12
CA MET A 293 -7.54 -4.96 4.48
C MET A 293 -6.49 -4.09 5.20
N ARG A 294 -5.36 -3.81 4.53
CA ARG A 294 -4.32 -2.91 5.06
C ARG A 294 -4.86 -1.51 5.34
N HIS A 295 -5.62 -0.95 4.40
CA HIS A 295 -6.19 0.39 4.54
C HIS A 295 -7.16 0.47 5.72
N GLN A 296 -8.07 -0.49 5.85
CA GLN A 296 -9.03 -0.54 6.95
C GLN A 296 -8.33 -0.66 8.31
N GLN A 297 -7.26 -1.46 8.40
CA GLN A 297 -6.46 -1.57 9.63
C GLN A 297 -5.85 -0.22 10.04
N ILE A 298 -5.35 0.56 9.08
CA ILE A 298 -4.81 1.90 9.32
C ILE A 298 -5.92 2.85 9.80
N GLU A 299 -7.10 2.83 9.18
CA GLU A 299 -8.22 3.66 9.64
C GLU A 299 -8.67 3.31 11.07
N PHE A 300 -8.76 2.02 11.38
CA PHE A 300 -9.15 1.54 12.70
C PHE A 300 -8.18 2.01 13.80
N ARG A 301 -6.89 2.08 13.49
CA ARG A 301 -5.86 2.61 14.41
C ARG A 301 -6.19 4.01 14.94
N PHE A 302 -6.68 4.91 14.08
CA PHE A 302 -6.96 6.31 14.44
C PHE A 302 -8.22 6.49 15.29
N ARG A 303 -9.09 5.47 15.33
CA ARG A 303 -10.31 5.48 16.15
C ARG A 303 -10.08 5.02 17.60
N ASN A 304 -8.84 4.70 17.97
CA ASN A 304 -8.55 4.16 19.30
C ASN A 304 -8.73 5.19 20.42
N GLU A 305 -9.87 5.08 21.09
CA GLU A 305 -10.15 5.60 22.43
C GLU A 305 -9.17 5.03 23.46
N LYS A 306 -9.12 5.62 24.68
CA LYS A 306 -8.36 5.04 25.79
C LYS A 306 -8.90 3.63 26.10
N LYS A 307 -8.11 2.61 25.81
CA LYS A 307 -8.41 1.19 26.12
C LYS A 307 -7.68 0.71 27.39
N SER A 308 -8.18 -0.36 28.01
CA SER A 308 -7.51 -1.04 29.12
C SER A 308 -6.24 -1.74 28.65
N ILE A 309 -5.40 -2.20 29.59
CA ILE A 309 -4.17 -2.93 29.27
C ILE A 309 -4.50 -4.24 28.54
N GLU A 310 -5.48 -4.98 29.03
CA GLU A 310 -5.96 -6.26 28.49
C GLU A 310 -6.42 -6.08 27.04
N ALA A 311 -7.15 -4.99 26.76
CA ALA A 311 -7.62 -4.69 25.41
C ALA A 311 -6.48 -4.40 24.43
N TYR A 312 -5.42 -3.71 24.87
CA TYR A 312 -4.23 -3.50 24.04
C TYR A 312 -3.44 -4.79 23.83
N CYS A 313 -3.30 -5.64 24.86
CA CYS A 313 -2.64 -6.93 24.74
C CYS A 313 -3.39 -7.86 23.78
N ALA A 314 -4.71 -7.93 23.91
CA ALA A 314 -5.56 -8.72 23.01
C ALA A 314 -5.44 -8.24 21.56
N ALA A 315 -5.53 -6.93 21.32
CA ALA A 315 -5.37 -6.38 19.99
C ALA A 315 -3.96 -6.62 19.41
N ALA A 316 -2.91 -6.47 20.22
CA ALA A 316 -1.54 -6.74 19.78
C ALA A 316 -1.33 -8.22 19.39
N ASN A 317 -1.88 -9.14 20.17
CA ASN A 317 -1.84 -10.57 19.86
C ASN A 317 -2.64 -10.86 18.59
N ASP A 318 -3.82 -10.26 18.40
CA ASP A 318 -4.60 -10.45 17.19
C ASP A 318 -3.85 -9.94 15.96
N TYR A 319 -3.26 -8.75 15.99
CA TYR A 319 -2.47 -8.23 14.86
C TYR A 319 -1.23 -9.08 14.57
N TYR A 320 -0.57 -9.61 15.60
CA TYR A 320 0.51 -10.57 15.39
C TYR A 320 -0.01 -11.84 14.70
N ARG A 321 -1.11 -12.41 15.18
CA ARG A 321 -1.73 -13.60 14.58
C ARG A 321 -2.21 -13.32 13.15
N MET A 322 -2.74 -12.14 12.87
CA MET A 322 -3.13 -11.70 11.54
C MET A 322 -1.92 -11.69 10.61
N SER A 323 -0.76 -11.21 11.06
CA SER A 323 0.47 -11.26 10.24
C SER A 323 0.88 -12.68 9.87
N GLN A 324 0.68 -13.65 10.77
CA GLN A 324 0.95 -15.07 10.49
C GLN A 324 -0.09 -15.67 9.53
N LYS A 325 -1.37 -15.34 9.71
CA LYS A 325 -2.43 -15.80 8.81
C LYS A 325 -2.30 -15.27 7.38
N VAL A 326 -1.56 -14.19 7.14
CA VAL A 326 -1.24 -13.77 5.77
C VAL A 326 -0.38 -14.81 5.05
N GLU A 327 0.55 -15.46 5.75
CA GLU A 327 1.39 -16.53 5.17
C GLU A 327 0.54 -17.77 4.82
N ASP A 328 -0.41 -18.12 5.69
CA ASP A 328 -1.38 -19.19 5.45
C ASP A 328 -2.26 -18.86 4.22
N LEU A 329 -2.81 -17.63 4.19
CA LEU A 329 -3.62 -17.12 3.09
C LEU A 329 -2.86 -17.13 1.76
N GLN A 330 -1.60 -16.68 1.76
CA GLN A 330 -0.75 -16.72 0.57
C GLN A 330 -0.57 -18.14 0.06
N SER A 331 -0.28 -19.07 0.96
CA SER A 331 -0.09 -20.47 0.63
C SER A 331 -1.36 -21.07 0.04
N GLU A 332 -2.52 -20.77 0.60
CA GLU A 332 -3.82 -21.21 0.11
C GLU A 332 -4.17 -20.65 -1.28
N ILE A 333 -3.89 -19.36 -1.51
CA ILE A 333 -4.10 -18.70 -2.81
C ILE A 333 -3.20 -19.35 -3.88
N ILE A 334 -1.90 -19.50 -3.60
CA ILE A 334 -0.92 -19.99 -4.60
C ILE A 334 -1.06 -21.49 -4.86
N SER A 335 -1.41 -22.28 -3.84
CA SER A 335 -1.55 -23.73 -3.95
C SER A 335 -2.91 -24.18 -4.50
N SER A 336 -3.84 -23.26 -4.73
CA SER A 336 -5.16 -23.59 -5.26
C SER A 336 -5.04 -24.27 -6.63
N PRO A 337 -5.66 -25.45 -6.83
CA PRO A 337 -5.56 -26.19 -8.08
C PRO A 337 -6.33 -25.53 -9.24
N SER A 338 -7.25 -24.62 -8.93
CA SER A 338 -8.17 -23.99 -9.89
C SER A 338 -7.55 -22.89 -10.75
N VAL A 339 -6.45 -22.24 -10.32
CA VAL A 339 -5.84 -21.17 -11.10
C VAL A 339 -4.33 -21.34 -11.13
N LYS A 340 -3.77 -21.51 -12.34
CA LYS A 340 -2.32 -21.62 -12.53
C LYS A 340 -1.70 -20.24 -12.73
N PHE A 341 -1.21 -19.66 -11.65
CA PHE A 341 -0.46 -18.40 -11.71
C PHE A 341 0.94 -18.61 -12.29
N SER A 342 1.37 -17.71 -13.19
CA SER A 342 2.76 -17.62 -13.63
C SER A 342 3.68 -17.20 -12.48
N ARG A 343 4.99 -17.39 -12.61
CA ARG A 343 5.96 -16.99 -11.56
C ARG A 343 5.90 -15.48 -11.26
N GLN A 344 5.69 -14.66 -12.27
CA GLN A 344 5.58 -13.21 -12.10
C GLN A 344 4.32 -12.84 -11.30
N LEU A 345 3.18 -13.43 -11.65
CA LEU A 345 1.92 -13.25 -10.93
C LEU A 345 2.00 -13.73 -9.48
N GLN A 346 2.66 -14.87 -9.22
CA GLN A 346 2.94 -15.34 -7.87
C GLN A 346 3.83 -14.36 -7.08
N SER A 347 4.83 -13.75 -7.73
CA SER A 347 5.66 -12.71 -7.11
C SER A 347 4.82 -11.51 -6.67
N THR A 348 3.92 -11.04 -7.54
CA THR A 348 3.02 -9.91 -7.22
C THR A 348 2.10 -10.22 -6.04
N ILE A 349 1.55 -11.43 -5.96
CA ILE A 349 0.75 -11.87 -4.79
C ILE A 349 1.63 -11.89 -3.54
N SER A 350 2.84 -12.46 -3.63
CA SER A 350 3.78 -12.52 -2.50
C SER A 350 4.11 -11.14 -1.98
N GLU A 351 4.46 -10.19 -2.86
CA GLU A 351 4.78 -8.82 -2.47
C GLU A 351 3.60 -8.12 -1.77
N ALA A 352 2.37 -8.33 -2.26
CA ALA A 352 1.16 -7.79 -1.63
C ALA A 352 0.92 -8.40 -0.24
N CYS A 353 1.10 -9.71 -0.10
CA CYS A 353 1.01 -10.43 1.18
C CYS A 353 2.09 -9.96 2.16
N ASP A 354 3.36 -9.88 1.74
CA ASP A 354 4.47 -9.41 2.56
C ASP A 354 4.21 -7.98 3.08
N ALA A 355 3.69 -7.10 2.22
CA ALA A 355 3.33 -5.74 2.60
C ALA A 355 2.19 -5.70 3.64
N LEU A 356 1.20 -6.57 3.52
CA LEU A 356 0.10 -6.69 4.48
C LEU A 356 0.57 -7.28 5.83
N ALA A 357 1.36 -8.35 5.79
CA ALA A 357 1.94 -9.00 6.97
C ALA A 357 2.83 -8.03 7.75
N ALA A 358 3.71 -7.31 7.06
CA ALA A 358 4.55 -6.27 7.65
C ALA A 358 3.70 -5.14 8.28
N GLY A 359 2.60 -4.76 7.62
CA GLY A 359 1.62 -3.82 8.16
C GLY A 359 1.04 -4.27 9.50
N TYR A 360 0.50 -5.49 9.57
CA TYR A 360 -0.05 -6.05 10.80
C TYR A 360 1.01 -6.22 11.90
N MET A 361 2.21 -6.69 11.55
CA MET A 361 3.31 -6.84 12.51
C MET A 361 3.69 -5.50 13.14
N SER A 362 3.67 -4.43 12.34
CA SER A 362 3.96 -3.11 12.89
C SER A 362 2.82 -2.52 13.70
N GLU A 363 1.56 -2.82 13.37
CA GLU A 363 0.42 -2.43 14.21
C GLU A 363 0.42 -3.18 15.54
N ALA A 364 0.86 -4.45 15.56
CA ALA A 364 1.08 -5.20 16.79
C ALA A 364 2.12 -4.47 17.67
N ALA A 365 3.30 -4.16 17.13
CA ALA A 365 4.35 -3.45 17.87
C ALA A 365 3.92 -2.06 18.35
N TYR A 366 3.15 -1.32 17.54
CA TYR A 366 2.60 -0.03 17.93
C TYR A 366 1.61 -0.18 19.09
N THR A 367 0.69 -1.13 19.00
CA THR A 367 -0.34 -1.38 20.03
C THR A 367 0.31 -1.80 21.35
N VAL A 368 1.35 -2.64 21.30
CA VAL A 368 2.19 -2.95 22.45
C VAL A 368 2.79 -1.68 23.07
N SER A 369 3.25 -0.73 22.27
CA SER A 369 3.81 0.51 22.83
C SER A 369 2.78 1.34 23.60
N LEU A 370 1.48 1.24 23.28
CA LEU A 370 0.41 1.95 23.95
C LEU A 370 0.14 1.42 25.37
N THR A 371 0.43 0.13 25.63
CA THR A 371 0.26 -0.45 26.99
C THR A 371 1.13 0.27 28.02
N THR A 372 2.31 0.75 27.61
CA THR A 372 3.24 1.47 28.49
C THR A 372 2.63 2.71 29.12
N ARG A 373 1.65 3.35 28.46
CA ARG A 373 0.92 4.49 29.02
C ARG A 373 0.13 4.10 30.27
N ASN A 374 -0.57 2.98 30.20
CA ASN A 374 -1.39 2.49 31.30
C ASN A 374 -0.51 1.97 32.45
N VAL A 375 0.64 1.37 32.12
CA VAL A 375 1.65 0.95 33.10
C VAL A 375 2.24 2.15 33.85
N LEU A 376 2.48 3.27 33.16
CA LEU A 376 3.02 4.48 33.78
C LEU A 376 1.97 5.32 34.53
N GLU A 377 0.69 5.22 34.21
CA GLU A 377 -0.38 5.99 34.87
C GLU A 377 -0.35 5.91 36.43
N PRO A 378 -0.26 4.73 37.07
CA PRO A 378 -0.15 4.65 38.53
C PRO A 378 1.19 5.20 39.06
N ILE A 379 2.26 5.10 38.28
CA ILE A 379 3.57 5.68 38.64
C ILE A 379 3.50 7.21 38.60
N GLU A 380 2.90 7.77 37.55
CA GLU A 380 2.70 9.20 37.40
C GLU A 380 1.83 9.76 38.53
N ALA A 381 0.75 9.06 38.89
CA ALA A 381 -0.14 9.50 39.97
C ALA A 381 0.54 9.48 41.36
N ASN A 382 1.33 8.45 41.67
CA ASN A 382 1.82 8.20 43.03
C ASN A 382 3.26 8.66 43.29
N ILE A 383 4.11 8.68 42.25
CA ILE A 383 5.54 8.95 42.38
C ILE A 383 5.91 10.36 41.92
N THR A 384 5.33 10.85 40.81
CA THR A 384 5.66 12.19 40.27
C THR A 384 5.51 13.31 41.30
N PRO A 385 4.47 13.35 42.17
CA PRO A 385 4.35 14.42 43.16
C PRO A 385 5.50 14.46 44.17
N LYS A 386 6.14 13.31 44.42
CA LYS A 386 7.21 13.10 45.43
C LYS A 386 8.61 13.20 44.84
N LEU A 387 8.78 12.83 43.57
CA LEU A 387 10.08 12.82 42.90
C LEU A 387 10.68 14.23 42.83
N PHE A 388 11.98 14.34 43.10
CA PHE A 388 12.72 15.60 43.17
C PHE A 388 12.22 16.63 44.20
N ARG A 389 11.38 16.22 45.15
CA ARG A 389 10.99 17.05 46.29
C ARG A 389 12.02 16.95 47.42
N ARG A 390 11.87 17.82 48.43
CA ARG A 390 12.72 17.81 49.63
C ARG A 390 12.74 16.46 50.34
N GLU A 391 11.60 15.76 50.37
CA GLU A 391 11.50 14.42 50.94
C GLU A 391 12.33 13.40 50.15
N TRP A 392 12.29 13.44 48.82
CA TRP A 392 13.14 12.64 47.96
C TRP A 392 14.63 12.98 48.12
N GLU A 393 14.97 14.24 48.39
CA GLU A 393 16.36 14.68 48.57
C GLU A 393 16.93 14.31 49.95
N LYS A 394 16.11 14.34 51.01
CA LYS A 394 16.59 14.17 52.39
C LYS A 394 16.19 12.85 53.03
N ASN A 395 14.92 12.46 52.90
CA ASN A 395 14.32 11.43 53.74
C ASN A 395 14.35 10.05 53.06
N LEU A 396 14.30 10.00 51.73
CA LEU A 396 14.28 8.75 50.95
C LEU A 396 15.70 8.34 50.53
N THR A 397 16.57 8.08 51.51
CA THR A 397 18.03 7.93 51.34
C THR A 397 18.47 6.70 50.54
N HIS A 398 17.59 5.73 50.31
CA HIS A 398 17.91 4.48 49.62
C HIS A 398 17.29 4.39 48.22
N ASN A 399 17.00 5.55 47.61
CA ASN A 399 16.37 5.65 46.29
C ASN A 399 15.01 4.91 46.25
N ASP A 400 14.25 5.05 47.34
CA ASP A 400 13.03 4.29 47.60
C ASP A 400 11.98 4.48 46.49
N LEU A 401 11.89 5.68 45.90
CA LEU A 401 10.99 5.95 44.78
C LEU A 401 11.38 5.20 43.51
N ALA A 402 12.68 5.09 43.18
CA ALA A 402 13.11 4.31 42.03
C ALA A 402 12.86 2.81 42.24
N ARG A 403 13.04 2.31 43.46
CA ARG A 403 12.68 0.94 43.82
C ARG A 403 11.17 0.70 43.75
N GLN A 404 10.36 1.66 44.21
CA GLN A 404 8.91 1.59 44.09
C GLN A 404 8.47 1.55 42.62
N ILE A 405 9.12 2.34 41.75
CA ILE A 405 8.90 2.24 40.30
C ILE A 405 9.21 0.82 39.82
N THR A 406 10.37 0.26 40.14
CA THR A 406 10.72 -1.10 39.67
C THR A 406 9.76 -2.17 40.19
N THR A 407 9.31 -2.09 41.44
CA THR A 407 8.32 -3.03 41.99
C THR A 407 6.99 -2.95 41.25
N THR A 408 6.46 -1.74 41.01
CA THR A 408 5.23 -1.59 40.21
C THR A 408 5.41 -2.13 38.79
N LEU A 409 6.58 -1.95 38.19
CA LEU A 409 6.89 -2.49 36.87
C LEU A 409 7.01 -4.02 36.87
N GLU A 410 7.50 -4.63 37.95
CA GLU A 410 7.55 -6.10 38.13
C GLU A 410 6.14 -6.69 38.13
N ASP A 411 5.21 -6.08 38.86
CA ASP A 411 3.81 -6.50 38.93
C ASP A 411 3.18 -6.50 37.51
N PHE A 412 3.28 -5.39 36.78
CA PHE A 412 2.77 -5.32 35.40
C PHE A 412 3.49 -6.26 34.44
N LEU A 413 4.80 -6.45 34.59
CA LEU A 413 5.56 -7.30 33.69
C LEU A 413 5.19 -8.78 33.88
N SER A 414 4.86 -9.19 35.11
CA SER A 414 4.31 -10.52 35.37
C SER A 414 3.07 -10.77 34.52
N ASP A 415 2.11 -9.83 34.54
CA ASP A 415 0.90 -9.91 33.72
C ASP A 415 1.21 -9.88 32.23
N MET A 416 2.13 -9.00 31.79
CA MET A 416 2.47 -8.88 30.36
C MET A 416 3.11 -10.16 29.81
N ASN A 417 3.93 -10.83 30.63
CA ASN A 417 4.56 -12.09 30.26
C ASN A 417 3.51 -13.22 30.08
N THR A 418 2.37 -13.12 30.76
CA THR A 418 1.23 -14.03 30.60
C THR A 418 0.32 -13.63 29.44
N PHE A 419 0.04 -12.34 29.28
CA PHE A 419 -0.94 -11.86 28.30
C PHE A 419 -0.43 -11.92 26.86
N PHE A 420 0.86 -11.70 26.60
CA PHE A 420 1.40 -11.74 25.24
C PHE A 420 1.59 -13.16 24.72
N CYS A 421 1.24 -13.39 23.46
CA CYS A 421 1.31 -14.72 22.86
C CYS A 421 2.72 -15.19 22.49
N ASN A 422 3.72 -14.29 22.50
CA ASN A 422 5.10 -14.65 22.15
C ASN A 422 6.13 -13.69 22.76
N LYS A 423 7.41 -14.10 22.69
CA LYS A 423 8.57 -13.32 23.16
C LYS A 423 8.85 -12.07 22.33
N TYR A 424 8.45 -12.03 21.06
CA TYR A 424 8.65 -10.86 20.20
C TYR A 424 7.84 -9.65 20.70
N LEU A 425 6.56 -9.84 21.03
CA LEU A 425 5.71 -8.79 21.59
C LEU A 425 6.22 -8.34 22.96
N LEU A 426 6.66 -9.27 23.82
CA LEU A 426 7.30 -8.94 25.09
C LEU A 426 8.58 -8.10 24.90
N GLN A 427 9.41 -8.42 23.91
CA GLN A 427 10.60 -7.63 23.58
C GLN A 427 10.23 -6.22 23.11
N LYS A 428 9.19 -6.07 22.29
CA LYS A 428 8.68 -4.75 21.86
C LYS A 428 8.10 -3.96 23.03
N PHE A 429 7.45 -4.63 23.98
CA PHE A 429 6.97 -4.02 25.21
C PHE A 429 8.12 -3.48 26.04
N LEU A 430 9.12 -4.31 26.36
CA LEU A 430 10.29 -3.90 27.15
C LEU A 430 11.10 -2.78 26.48
N ALA A 431 11.25 -2.83 25.16
CA ALA A 431 11.89 -1.75 24.40
C ALA A 431 11.09 -0.43 24.50
N SER A 432 9.77 -0.50 24.38
CA SER A 432 8.89 0.68 24.53
C SER A 432 8.90 1.20 25.97
N LEU A 433 8.89 0.30 26.95
CA LEU A 433 8.92 0.60 28.37
C LEU A 433 10.23 1.28 28.77
N SER A 434 11.37 0.79 28.28
CA SER A 434 12.69 1.41 28.46
C SER A 434 12.68 2.90 28.07
N ARG A 435 12.15 3.19 26.88
CA ARG A 435 11.99 4.57 26.40
C ARG A 435 10.99 5.37 27.23
N ALA A 436 9.87 4.75 27.63
CA ALA A 436 8.83 5.40 28.41
C ALA A 436 9.35 5.82 29.79
N ILE A 437 10.08 4.94 30.48
CA ILE A 437 10.71 5.21 31.79
C ILE A 437 11.75 6.32 31.68
N SER A 438 12.67 6.25 30.71
CA SER A 438 13.71 7.27 30.57
C SER A 438 13.12 8.64 30.24
N THR A 439 12.07 8.66 29.40
CA THR A 439 11.33 9.87 29.04
C THR A 439 10.55 10.44 30.22
N TYR A 440 9.82 9.59 30.97
CA TYR A 440 9.09 9.97 32.18
C TYR A 440 10.00 10.64 33.20
N TYR A 441 11.14 10.01 33.51
CA TYR A 441 12.08 10.53 34.50
C TYR A 441 12.68 11.88 34.05
N MET A 442 13.08 11.96 32.77
CA MET A 442 13.60 13.20 32.17
C MET A 442 12.57 14.33 32.19
N ILE A 443 11.33 14.06 31.77
CA ILE A 443 10.24 15.06 31.76
C ILE A 443 9.95 15.54 33.18
N THR A 444 9.88 14.61 34.14
CA THR A 444 9.63 14.94 35.55
C THR A 444 10.73 15.84 36.09
N PHE A 445 11.99 15.57 35.76
CA PHE A 445 13.11 16.42 36.14
C PHE A 445 13.02 17.81 35.51
N LEU A 446 12.84 17.90 34.20
CA LEU A 446 12.78 19.18 33.48
C LEU A 446 11.58 20.03 33.90
N SER A 447 10.46 19.41 34.30
CA SER A 447 9.27 20.13 34.79
C SER A 447 9.55 21.00 36.03
N LEU A 448 10.60 20.70 36.80
CA LEU A 448 11.01 21.52 37.94
C LEU A 448 11.35 22.96 37.53
N ALA A 449 11.88 23.16 36.32
CA ALA A 449 12.15 24.48 35.77
C ALA A 449 10.88 25.32 35.59
N GLU A 450 9.69 24.74 35.60
CA GLU A 450 8.43 25.48 35.55
C GLU A 450 8.12 26.23 36.87
N THR A 451 8.82 25.93 37.95
CA THR A 451 8.62 26.62 39.23
C THR A 451 8.96 28.12 39.13
N LYS A 452 8.04 29.01 39.55
CA LYS A 452 8.16 30.47 39.36
C LYS A 452 9.26 31.15 40.22
N LYS A 453 9.71 30.52 41.32
CA LYS A 453 10.58 31.14 42.34
C LYS A 453 11.95 30.43 42.50
N ILE A 454 12.62 30.07 41.41
CA ILE A 454 13.98 29.50 41.50
C ILE A 454 14.98 30.67 41.49
N LYS A 455 15.62 30.94 42.63
CA LYS A 455 16.62 32.02 42.78
C LYS A 455 18.06 31.54 42.62
N SER A 456 18.39 30.34 43.13
CA SER A 456 19.76 29.82 43.11
C SER A 456 19.80 28.39 42.55
N SER A 457 19.16 27.44 43.23
CA SER A 457 18.95 26.05 42.81
C SER A 457 17.58 25.60 43.28
N VAL A 458 17.02 24.56 42.65
CA VAL A 458 15.82 23.87 43.13
C VAL A 458 16.16 23.00 44.35
N PHE A 459 17.35 22.41 44.37
CA PHE A 459 17.81 21.50 45.42
C PHE A 459 18.54 22.25 46.53
N GLN A 460 18.46 21.74 47.76
CA GLN A 460 19.22 22.32 48.87
C GLN A 460 20.70 21.91 48.80
N ASP A 461 20.95 20.64 48.53
CA ASP A 461 22.25 20.07 48.23
C ASP A 461 22.23 19.46 46.82
N THR A 462 22.80 20.21 45.88
CA THR A 462 22.78 19.80 44.48
C THR A 462 23.69 18.59 44.21
N ALA A 463 24.78 18.42 44.98
CA ALA A 463 25.67 17.28 44.83
C ALA A 463 24.98 15.98 45.28
N VAL A 464 24.25 16.03 46.40
CA VAL A 464 23.44 14.91 46.88
C VAL A 464 22.32 14.58 45.88
N ALA A 465 21.60 15.59 45.38
CA ALA A 465 20.55 15.37 44.38
C ALA A 465 21.09 14.70 43.11
N ILE A 466 22.22 15.16 42.57
CA ILE A 466 22.83 14.59 41.37
C ILE A 466 23.32 13.16 41.61
N LYS A 467 23.91 12.89 42.78
CA LYS A 467 24.29 11.51 43.17
C LYS A 467 23.05 10.61 43.19
N ARG A 468 21.97 11.03 43.85
CA ARG A 468 20.71 10.28 43.89
C ARG A 468 20.12 10.05 42.51
N MET A 469 20.18 11.04 41.62
CA MET A 469 19.74 10.86 40.23
C MET A 469 20.53 9.77 39.51
N LYS A 470 21.86 9.72 39.69
CA LYS A 470 22.69 8.65 39.10
C LYS A 470 22.31 7.28 39.66
N ASP A 471 22.03 7.21 40.96
CA ASP A 471 21.61 5.97 41.63
C ASP A 471 20.22 5.52 41.16
N ASP A 472 19.24 6.43 41.06
CA ASP A 472 17.91 6.19 40.49
C ASP A 472 18.01 5.65 39.04
N ILE A 473 18.82 6.32 38.20
CA ILE A 473 19.06 5.89 36.81
C ILE A 473 19.67 4.49 36.76
N SER A 474 20.63 4.20 37.64
CA SER A 474 21.27 2.88 37.72
C SER A 474 20.26 1.79 38.08
N ILE A 475 19.40 2.04 39.08
CA ILE A 475 18.34 1.11 39.51
C ILE A 475 17.38 0.81 38.35
N LEU A 476 16.82 1.85 37.72
CA LEU A 476 15.87 1.72 36.62
C LEU A 476 16.50 1.01 35.40
N LYS A 477 17.75 1.33 35.08
CA LYS A 477 18.49 0.70 33.98
C LYS A 477 18.78 -0.77 34.28
N ASN A 478 19.24 -1.09 35.49
CA ASN A 478 19.59 -2.45 35.88
C ASN A 478 18.36 -3.37 35.93
N PHE A 479 17.22 -2.83 36.37
CA PHE A 479 15.94 -3.53 36.29
C PHE A 479 15.65 -4.01 34.85
N LEU A 480 15.78 -3.16 33.84
CA LEU A 480 15.55 -3.58 32.44
C LEU A 480 16.64 -4.52 31.92
N LEU A 481 17.89 -4.34 32.36
CA LEU A 481 19.02 -5.17 31.95
C LEU A 481 18.99 -6.59 32.53
N GLN A 482 18.16 -6.87 33.54
CA GLN A 482 18.00 -8.23 34.06
C GLN A 482 17.40 -9.18 33.00
N PHE A 483 16.63 -8.65 32.04
CA PHE A 483 16.02 -9.40 30.96
C PHE A 483 16.93 -9.63 29.73
N LYS A 484 18.18 -9.15 29.78
CA LYS A 484 19.13 -9.25 28.64
C LYS A 484 19.48 -10.69 28.27
N SER A 485 19.43 -11.62 29.22
CA SER A 485 19.72 -13.04 28.99
C SER A 485 18.64 -13.68 28.11
N THR A 486 17.39 -13.28 28.33
CA THR A 486 16.24 -13.72 27.52
C THR A 486 16.13 -12.93 26.21
N LEU A 487 16.57 -11.67 26.19
CA LEU A 487 16.43 -10.75 25.06
C LEU A 487 17.74 -9.97 24.79
N PRO A 488 18.71 -10.56 24.04
CA PRO A 488 20.04 -9.98 23.87
C PRO A 488 20.09 -8.58 23.26
N THR A 489 19.14 -8.28 22.36
CA THR A 489 18.99 -6.97 21.70
C THR A 489 18.58 -5.86 22.67
N LEU A 490 17.99 -6.20 23.83
CA LEU A 490 17.49 -5.24 24.82
C LEU A 490 18.63 -4.41 25.41
N LYS A 491 19.83 -4.98 25.60
CA LYS A 491 20.99 -4.25 26.14
C LYS A 491 21.29 -2.99 25.34
N ARG A 492 21.40 -3.12 24.01
CA ARG A 492 21.68 -2.00 23.10
C ARG A 492 20.55 -0.96 23.13
N ILE A 493 19.30 -1.41 23.22
CA ILE A 493 18.12 -0.55 23.29
C ILE A 493 18.11 0.27 24.58
N VAL A 494 18.31 -0.39 25.73
CA VAL A 494 18.35 0.25 27.05
C VAL A 494 19.50 1.25 27.14
N GLU A 495 20.69 0.87 26.68
CA GLU A 495 21.85 1.78 26.64
C GLU A 495 21.57 3.02 25.81
N ARG A 496 20.97 2.86 24.62
CA ARG A 496 20.59 3.97 23.75
C ARG A 496 19.52 4.86 24.39
N ASP A 497 18.47 4.28 24.95
CA ASP A 497 17.30 5.03 25.43
C ASP A 497 17.56 5.76 26.75
N PHE A 498 18.50 5.28 27.59
CA PHE A 498 18.92 5.96 28.82
C PHE A 498 20.04 6.99 28.60
N LEU A 499 20.75 6.94 27.47
CA LEU A 499 21.88 7.82 27.18
C LEU A 499 21.54 9.33 27.29
N PRO A 500 20.40 9.85 26.79
CA PRO A 500 20.06 11.25 26.97
C PRO A 500 19.92 11.65 28.44
N LEU A 501 19.31 10.79 29.25
CA LEU A 501 19.10 11.03 30.68
C LEU A 501 20.43 11.00 31.46
N ILE A 502 21.32 10.07 31.12
CA ILE A 502 22.68 10.02 31.66
C ILE A 502 23.44 11.31 31.31
N SER A 503 23.43 11.72 30.04
CA SER A 503 24.13 12.94 29.61
C SER A 503 23.57 14.21 30.26
N ILE A 504 22.25 14.31 30.48
CA ILE A 504 21.64 15.43 31.23
C ILE A 504 22.13 15.45 32.68
N THR A 505 22.21 14.28 33.32
CA THR A 505 22.65 14.16 34.72
C THR A 505 24.15 14.44 34.87
N GLU A 506 24.97 14.04 33.89
CA GLU A 506 26.39 14.40 33.82
C GLU A 506 26.59 15.90 33.61
N PHE A 507 25.81 16.51 32.71
CA PHE A 507 25.84 17.95 32.50
C PHE A 507 25.46 18.71 33.78
N ALA A 508 24.40 18.28 34.48
CA ALA A 508 24.03 18.82 35.80
C ALA A 508 25.19 18.71 36.81
N GLY A 509 25.87 17.56 36.85
CA GLY A 509 27.08 17.30 37.65
C GLY A 509 28.23 18.26 37.36
N ASN A 510 28.49 18.54 36.08
CA ASN A 510 29.58 19.40 35.66
C ASN A 510 29.31 20.87 35.98
N ILE A 511 28.06 21.32 35.86
CA ILE A 511 27.75 22.73 36.11
C ILE A 511 27.58 23.04 37.58
N GLN A 512 27.39 22.07 38.49
CA GLN A 512 27.06 22.33 39.90
C GLN A 512 28.05 23.29 40.60
N ASN A 513 29.34 23.21 40.28
CA ASN A 513 30.40 24.04 40.85
C ASN A 513 30.69 25.31 40.04
N GLY A 514 30.08 25.47 38.86
CA GLY A 514 30.26 26.61 37.97
C GLY A 514 30.06 26.23 36.51
N LEU A 515 29.58 27.19 35.72
CA LEU A 515 29.34 26.97 34.29
C LEU A 515 30.65 27.10 33.47
N ASN A 516 31.19 25.96 33.03
CA ASN A 516 32.28 25.89 32.06
C ASN A 516 31.74 26.03 30.62
N GLY A 517 32.24 27.02 29.89
CA GLY A 517 31.80 27.33 28.53
C GLY A 517 32.02 26.20 27.52
N SER A 518 33.16 25.49 27.60
CA SER A 518 33.46 24.36 26.69
C SER A 518 32.47 23.22 26.92
N VAL A 519 32.32 22.81 28.18
CA VAL A 519 31.43 21.69 28.56
C VAL A 519 29.99 21.97 28.15
N CYS A 520 29.51 23.21 28.32
CA CYS A 520 28.17 23.61 27.88
C CYS A 520 28.00 23.53 26.36
N LYS A 521 29.00 23.98 25.59
CA LYS A 521 28.96 23.93 24.13
C LYS A 521 29.03 22.50 23.59
N ASP A 522 29.91 21.68 24.17
CA ASP A 522 30.07 20.27 23.80
C ASP A 522 28.80 19.46 24.09
N PHE A 523 28.21 19.64 25.27
CA PHE A 523 26.93 19.05 25.62
C PHE A 523 25.81 19.49 24.67
N ALA A 524 25.76 20.77 24.31
CA ALA A 524 24.76 21.29 23.38
C ALA A 524 24.85 20.65 21.99
N MET A 525 26.07 20.49 21.45
CA MET A 525 26.30 19.82 20.18
C MET A 525 25.86 18.35 20.24
N LEU A 526 26.26 17.62 21.29
CA LEU A 526 25.88 16.21 21.51
C LEU A 526 24.37 16.04 21.63
N LEU A 527 23.70 16.90 22.40
CA LEU A 527 22.26 16.85 22.59
C LEU A 527 21.51 17.22 21.30
N CYS A 528 21.99 18.20 20.54
CA CYS A 528 21.39 18.61 19.26
C CYS A 528 21.49 17.52 18.19
N ALA A 529 22.63 16.82 18.10
CA ALA A 529 22.79 15.68 17.20
C ALA A 529 21.75 14.58 17.47
N ARG A 530 21.37 14.40 18.74
CA ARG A 530 20.39 13.39 19.18
C ARG A 530 18.94 13.85 19.03
N LEU A 531 18.61 15.06 19.49
CA LEU A 531 17.24 15.58 19.44
C LEU A 531 16.84 16.07 18.04
N GLN A 532 17.82 16.32 17.16
CA GLN A 532 17.60 16.83 15.80
C GLN A 532 16.76 18.12 15.78
N SER A 533 16.88 18.90 16.85
CA SER A 533 16.10 20.12 17.08
C SER A 533 16.86 21.09 17.96
N VAL A 534 17.36 22.16 17.35
CA VAL A 534 18.04 23.25 18.06
C VAL A 534 17.14 23.89 19.11
N ALA A 535 15.85 24.04 18.80
CA ALA A 535 14.87 24.63 19.73
C ALA A 535 14.71 23.77 20.99
N LEU A 536 14.52 22.45 20.83
CA LEU A 536 14.42 21.55 21.99
C LEU A 536 15.73 21.51 22.78
N THR A 537 16.89 21.48 22.10
CA THR A 537 18.20 21.54 22.75
C THR A 537 18.36 22.79 23.61
N LYS A 538 18.03 23.98 23.09
CA LYS A 538 18.08 25.25 23.84
C LYS A 538 17.22 25.18 25.11
N VAL A 539 16.00 24.64 24.99
CA VAL A 539 15.06 24.52 26.11
C VAL A 539 15.59 23.57 27.17
N VAL A 540 16.00 22.35 26.79
CA VAL A 540 16.50 21.35 27.74
C VAL A 540 17.71 21.89 28.50
N ILE A 541 18.68 22.48 27.82
CA ILE A 541 19.88 23.02 28.48
C ILE A 541 19.52 24.18 29.40
N GLY A 542 18.68 25.11 28.94
CA GLY A 542 18.21 26.23 29.75
C GLY A 542 17.50 25.75 31.03
N ASP A 543 16.62 24.76 30.90
CA ASP A 543 15.90 24.18 32.03
C ASP A 543 16.85 23.48 33.01
N VAL A 544 17.84 22.71 32.53
CA VAL A 544 18.85 22.07 33.39
C VAL A 544 19.68 23.11 34.15
N ILE A 545 20.19 24.15 33.45
CA ILE A 545 20.96 25.23 34.10
C ILE A 545 20.08 25.92 35.14
N ARG A 546 18.81 26.17 34.82
CA ARG A 546 17.91 26.83 35.74
C ARG A 546 17.62 26.00 36.99
N ILE A 547 17.48 24.69 36.86
CA ILE A 547 17.23 23.78 37.98
C ILE A 547 18.45 23.74 38.92
N ILE A 548 19.65 23.67 38.34
CA ILE A 548 20.90 23.45 39.07
C ILE A 548 21.53 24.76 39.58
N ARG A 549 21.55 25.79 38.73
CA ARG A 549 22.19 27.11 38.96
C ARG A 549 21.47 28.22 38.21
N ALA A 550 20.30 28.63 38.71
CA ALA A 550 19.47 29.68 38.10
C ALA A 550 20.20 31.00 37.83
N ASN A 551 21.19 31.37 38.66
CA ASN A 551 21.98 32.58 38.46
C ASN A 551 22.82 32.55 37.15
N ASP A 552 23.17 31.36 36.67
CA ASP A 552 23.99 31.18 35.46
C ASP A 552 23.14 30.98 34.18
N GLU A 553 21.80 31.00 34.26
CA GLU A 553 20.89 30.76 33.12
C GLU A 553 21.18 31.72 31.96
N LYS A 554 21.30 33.03 32.24
CA LYS A 554 21.62 34.03 31.20
C LYS A 554 22.97 33.78 30.54
N LYS A 555 23.98 33.38 31.32
CA LYS A 555 25.32 33.07 30.82
C LYS A 555 25.30 31.83 29.93
N GLY A 556 24.60 30.78 30.36
CA GLY A 556 24.41 29.56 29.58
C GLY A 556 23.68 29.80 28.26
N MET A 557 22.61 30.57 28.27
CA MET A 557 21.86 30.86 27.04
C MET A 557 22.70 31.67 26.03
N LYS A 558 23.56 32.59 26.49
CA LYS A 558 24.52 33.28 25.63
C LYS A 558 25.50 32.31 24.96
N LEU A 559 26.08 31.38 25.74
CA LEU A 559 27.00 30.36 25.21
C LEU A 559 26.35 29.46 24.15
N ILE A 560 25.06 29.13 24.30
CA ILE A 560 24.31 28.35 23.30
C ILE A 560 23.99 29.20 22.07
N HIS A 561 23.72 30.49 22.24
CA HIS A 561 23.49 31.41 21.13
C HIS A 561 24.75 31.58 20.28
N GLU A 562 25.94 31.65 20.90
CA GLU A 562 27.23 31.71 20.20
C GLU A 562 27.51 30.52 19.27
N ILE A 563 26.91 29.36 19.53
CA ILE A 563 27.08 28.15 18.69
C ILE A 563 25.84 27.84 17.85
N HIS A 564 24.89 28.77 17.73
CA HIS A 564 23.59 28.51 17.12
C HIS A 564 23.69 27.95 15.70
N ASP A 565 24.53 28.55 14.85
CA ASP A 565 24.71 28.14 13.46
C ASP A 565 25.29 26.73 13.36
N ARG A 566 26.23 26.40 14.26
CA ARG A 566 26.80 25.05 14.35
C ARG A 566 25.75 24.02 14.77
N LEU A 567 24.84 24.38 15.67
CA LEU A 567 23.72 23.52 16.05
C LEU A 567 22.74 23.30 14.88
N LEU A 568 22.47 24.34 14.07
CA LEU A 568 21.64 24.23 12.87
C LEU A 568 22.25 23.27 11.85
N GLN A 569 23.56 23.37 11.62
CA GLN A 569 24.28 22.44 10.74
C GLN A 569 24.16 20.99 11.23
N ILE A 570 24.50 20.72 12.50
CA ILE A 570 24.40 19.39 13.11
C ILE A 570 22.98 18.83 12.99
N SER A 571 21.97 19.65 13.29
CA SER A 571 20.56 19.24 13.21
C SER A 571 20.16 18.87 11.78
N THR A 572 20.70 19.54 10.77
CA THR A 572 20.38 19.30 9.36
C THR A 572 21.03 18.02 8.86
N GLU A 573 22.31 17.83 9.17
CA GLU A 573 23.07 16.61 8.84
C GLU A 573 22.44 15.37 9.49
N ALA A 574 22.09 15.45 10.77
CA ALA A 574 21.46 14.35 11.49
C ALA A 574 20.09 13.94 10.90
N ARG A 575 19.32 14.90 10.35
CA ARG A 575 18.04 14.60 9.67
C ARG A 575 18.26 13.89 8.33
N LYS A 576 19.24 14.31 7.54
CA LYS A 576 19.59 13.68 6.26
C LYS A 576 20.04 12.22 6.45
N CYS A 577 20.87 11.94 7.45
CA CYS A 577 21.32 10.58 7.77
C CYS A 577 20.19 9.62 8.17
N LYS A 578 19.06 10.17 8.62
CA LYS A 578 17.91 9.40 9.11
C LYS A 578 16.89 9.11 8.02
N GLN A 579 16.67 10.05 7.10
CA GLN A 579 15.84 9.83 5.91
C GLN A 579 16.36 8.66 5.05
N ASN A 580 17.65 8.36 5.10
CA ASN A 580 18.25 7.20 4.41
C ASN A 580 18.13 5.87 5.17
N LYS A 581 17.53 5.84 6.38
CA LYS A 581 17.44 4.63 7.22
C LYS A 581 16.03 4.24 7.65
N ASP A 582 15.03 5.08 7.42
CA ASP A 582 13.69 4.92 7.98
C ASP A 582 12.62 4.72 6.89
N GLU A 583 12.61 3.54 6.26
CA GLU A 583 11.36 2.94 5.73
C GLU A 583 10.70 1.99 6.76
N ILE A 584 11.26 1.88 7.97
CA ILE A 584 10.72 1.02 9.03
C ILE A 584 10.22 1.87 10.20
N PHE A 585 8.97 2.29 10.07
CA PHE A 585 7.95 2.46 11.11
C PHE A 585 8.24 3.28 12.39
N CYS A 586 7.56 4.43 12.46
CA CYS A 586 6.82 5.02 13.58
C CYS A 586 7.10 4.50 15.01
N LEU A 587 8.19 4.97 15.62
CA LEU A 587 8.37 4.93 17.09
C LEU A 587 8.94 6.23 17.67
N GLU A 588 9.02 7.29 16.85
CA GLU A 588 9.54 8.62 17.22
C GLU A 588 8.46 9.54 17.84
N LEU A 589 7.22 9.08 17.85
CA LEU A 589 6.04 9.91 18.06
C LEU A 589 5.71 10.23 19.52
N ASN A 590 6.47 9.76 20.51
CA ASN A 590 6.15 10.03 21.92
C ASN A 590 7.18 10.88 22.67
N SER A 591 8.50 10.67 22.56
CA SER A 591 9.48 11.48 23.32
C SER A 591 9.64 12.90 22.73
N ALA A 592 9.84 13.02 21.42
CA ALA A 592 9.92 14.30 20.74
C ALA A 592 8.58 15.05 20.77
N ASN A 593 7.45 14.36 20.68
CA ASN A 593 6.13 14.99 20.77
C ASN A 593 5.70 15.32 22.19
N ALA A 594 6.08 14.55 23.21
CA ALA A 594 5.89 14.91 24.61
C ALA A 594 6.74 16.13 24.98
N LEU A 595 8.02 16.16 24.55
CA LEU A 595 8.88 17.34 24.65
C LEU A 595 8.34 18.52 23.83
N LYS A 596 7.78 18.30 22.62
CA LYS A 596 7.10 19.36 21.84
C LYS A 596 5.77 19.81 22.47
N LYS A 597 5.04 18.93 23.18
CA LYS A 597 3.83 19.29 23.93
C LYS A 597 4.19 20.09 25.18
N MET A 598 5.26 19.73 25.89
CA MET A 598 5.87 20.57 26.92
C MET A 598 6.30 21.90 26.32
N TYR A 599 6.97 21.93 25.17
CA TYR A 599 7.36 23.15 24.45
C TYR A 599 6.15 24.04 24.11
N LYS A 600 5.03 23.46 23.65
CA LYS A 600 3.79 24.21 23.37
C LYS A 600 3.14 24.77 24.65
N LYS A 601 3.22 24.06 25.78
CA LYS A 601 2.74 24.55 27.09
C LYS A 601 3.70 25.55 27.75
N SER A 602 5.00 25.41 27.55
CA SER A 602 6.05 26.24 28.15
C SER A 602 6.28 27.55 27.41
N ARG A 603 5.29 28.02 26.62
CA ARG A 603 5.19 29.29 25.84
C ARG A 603 5.30 30.54 26.73
N ARG A 604 6.30 30.56 27.60
CA ARG A 604 6.87 31.74 28.23
C ARG A 604 7.52 32.52 27.10
N LYS A 605 7.15 33.80 26.97
CA LYS A 605 7.78 34.80 26.09
C LYS A 605 9.27 34.93 26.42
N ARG A 606 10.13 33.99 25.99
CA ARG A 606 11.51 33.88 26.48
C ARG A 606 12.62 34.11 25.47
N TYR A 607 12.32 34.29 24.19
CA TYR A 607 13.38 34.33 23.17
C TYR A 607 13.11 35.30 22.02
N ASP A 608 12.70 36.52 22.35
CA ASP A 608 12.98 37.69 21.49
C ASP A 608 14.16 38.44 22.15
N VAL A 609 15.38 38.01 21.83
CA VAL A 609 16.61 38.81 21.94
C VAL A 609 17.40 38.58 20.67
#